data_AF-A0A947EYY1-F1
#
_entry.id   AF-A0A947EYY1-F1
#
_cell.length_a   1.000
_cell.length_b   1.000
_cell.length_c   1.000
_cell.angle_alpha   90.00
_cell.angle_beta   90.00
_cell.angle_gamma   90.00
#
_symmetry.space_group_name_H-M   'P 1'
#
loop_
_entity.id
_entity.type
_entity.pdbx_description
1 polymer ?
#
loop_
_entity_poly.entity_id
_entity_poly.type
_entity_poly.pdbx_seq_one_letter_code
_entity_poly.pdbx_strand_id
1 'polypeptide(L)'
;MITDANTASITGTKQFEHLVSTGGYIITAAGRPLIQDNVHEPFIPASTIKIATSLAALEILGPNYRYKTAFYLSDDAVLCIKGYGDPSLTSEAIEEIVLALKKRSIRSISAIVLDDTLFQNAESNDWGGNSDNPYDAPNS
;
A
#
# COMPACT_ATOMS: atom_id res chain seq x y z
N MET A 1 -7.64 18.48 -34.22
CA MET A 1 -9.07 18.50 -34.62
C MET A 1 -9.43 17.09 -35.08
N ILE A 2 -9.91 16.26 -34.17
CA ILE A 2 -10.70 15.06 -34.49
C ILE A 2 -11.88 15.12 -33.52
N THR A 3 -13.02 15.51 -34.08
CA THR A 3 -14.33 15.53 -33.44
C THR A 3 -15.00 14.19 -33.73
N ASP A 4 -15.18 13.36 -32.70
CA ASP A 4 -16.03 12.19 -32.80
C ASP A 4 -17.44 12.49 -32.29
N ALA A 5 -18.39 12.11 -33.13
CA ALA A 5 -19.80 12.42 -33.06
C ALA A 5 -20.52 11.55 -32.01
N ASN A 6 -20.75 12.10 -30.82
CA ASN A 6 -21.94 11.81 -30.00
C ASN A 6 -22.09 12.80 -28.84
N THR A 7 -21.84 14.08 -29.09
CA THR A 7 -22.17 15.19 -28.18
C THR A 7 -23.69 15.43 -28.20
N ALA A 8 -24.46 14.46 -27.69
CA ALA A 8 -25.68 14.84 -27.00
C ALA A 8 -25.21 15.73 -25.84
N SER A 9 -25.36 17.05 -26.00
CA SER A 9 -25.15 18.01 -24.92
C SER A 9 -26.03 17.60 -23.73
N ILE A 10 -25.47 16.79 -22.85
CA ILE A 10 -26.01 16.62 -21.51
C ILE A 10 -25.80 18.00 -20.89
N THR A 11 -26.88 18.72 -20.63
CA THR A 11 -26.89 20.07 -20.03
C THR A 11 -26.00 20.23 -18.78
N GLY A 12 -25.57 19.11 -18.18
CA GLY A 12 -24.60 19.06 -17.08
C GLY A 12 -23.10 19.08 -17.44
N THR A 13 -22.65 18.85 -18.68
CA THR A 13 -21.19 18.83 -18.97
C THR A 13 -20.51 20.18 -18.78
N LYS A 14 -21.16 21.28 -19.21
CA LYS A 14 -20.66 22.66 -18.99
C LYS A 14 -20.44 23.00 -17.52
N GLN A 15 -21.22 22.38 -16.62
CA GLN A 15 -21.05 22.58 -15.18
C GLN A 15 -19.70 22.04 -14.70
N PHE A 16 -19.12 21.03 -15.35
CA PHE A 16 -17.91 20.35 -14.88
C PHE A 16 -16.67 20.64 -15.72
N GLU A 17 -16.80 21.33 -16.86
CA GLU A 17 -15.67 21.72 -17.73
C GLU A 17 -14.61 22.51 -16.95
N HIS A 18 -14.99 23.37 -16.01
CA HIS A 18 -14.04 24.15 -15.21
C HIS A 18 -13.23 23.32 -14.19
N LEU A 19 -13.61 22.07 -13.94
CA LEU A 19 -12.90 21.16 -13.03
C LEU A 19 -11.73 20.43 -13.72
N VAL A 20 -11.67 20.47 -15.05
CA VAL A 20 -10.65 19.79 -15.85
C VAL A 20 -9.91 20.83 -16.68
N SER A 21 -8.64 21.06 -16.37
CA SER A 21 -7.85 22.13 -17.01
C SER A 21 -6.61 21.64 -17.75
N THR A 22 -6.09 20.46 -17.42
CA THR A 22 -4.81 19.95 -17.95
C THR A 22 -4.89 18.48 -18.40
N GLY A 23 -5.95 17.78 -18.00
CA GLY A 23 -6.20 16.38 -18.29
C GLY A 23 -7.21 15.81 -17.29
N GLY A 24 -8.14 14.98 -17.77
CA GLY A 24 -9.19 14.46 -16.90
C GLY A 24 -10.22 13.63 -17.64
N TYR A 25 -10.87 12.75 -16.88
CA TYR A 25 -11.91 11.88 -17.38
C TYR A 25 -13.05 11.83 -16.37
N ILE A 26 -14.25 12.21 -16.80
CA ILE A 26 -15.45 12.12 -15.97
C ILE A 26 -16.36 11.07 -16.59
N ILE A 27 -16.81 10.12 -15.78
CA ILE A 27 -17.64 9.00 -16.19
C ILE A 27 -18.82 8.87 -15.23
N THR A 28 -19.97 8.48 -15.78
CA THR A 28 -21.14 8.13 -14.96
C THR A 28 -20.95 6.77 -14.29
N ALA A 29 -21.70 6.47 -13.24
CA ALA A 29 -21.71 5.14 -12.63
C ALA A 29 -22.08 4.01 -13.62
N ALA A 30 -22.81 4.35 -14.70
CA ALA A 30 -23.15 3.43 -15.79
C ALA A 30 -22.02 3.27 -16.83
N GLY A 31 -20.83 3.80 -16.59
CA GLY A 31 -19.68 3.67 -17.48
C GLY A 31 -19.68 4.62 -18.69
N ARG A 32 -20.60 5.58 -18.77
CA ARG A 32 -20.66 6.53 -19.90
C ARG A 32 -19.76 7.75 -19.66
N PRO A 33 -18.81 8.09 -20.55
CA PRO A 33 -18.00 9.29 -20.42
C PRO A 33 -18.84 10.56 -20.57
N LEU A 34 -18.51 11.57 -19.75
CA LEU A 34 -19.06 12.93 -19.79
C LEU A 34 -18.00 13.95 -20.23
N ILE A 35 -16.75 13.76 -19.79
CA ILE A 35 -15.59 14.59 -20.18
C ILE A 35 -14.41 13.67 -20.47
N GLN A 36 -13.68 13.98 -21.54
CA GLN A 36 -12.42 13.34 -21.91
C GLN A 36 -11.45 14.43 -22.35
N ASP A 37 -10.38 14.66 -21.58
CA ASP A 37 -9.33 15.64 -21.88
C ASP A 37 -7.95 15.00 -21.65
N ASN A 38 -7.07 15.08 -22.64
CA ASN A 38 -5.71 14.49 -22.65
C ASN A 38 -5.61 13.03 -22.15
N VAL A 39 -6.63 12.21 -22.41
CA VAL A 39 -6.75 10.84 -21.84
C VAL A 39 -5.69 9.83 -22.29
N HIS A 40 -4.89 10.17 -23.31
CA HIS A 40 -3.80 9.33 -23.81
C HIS A 40 -2.41 9.85 -23.42
N GLU A 41 -2.34 10.99 -22.72
CA GLU A 41 -1.08 11.54 -22.24
C GLU A 41 -0.70 10.86 -20.91
N PRO A 42 0.56 10.41 -20.73
CA PRO A 42 1.00 9.89 -19.45
C PRO A 42 1.18 11.00 -18.41
N PHE A 43 0.62 10.80 -17.21
CA PHE A 43 0.78 11.69 -16.06
C PHE A 43 1.45 10.96 -14.89
N ILE A 44 2.09 11.72 -13.99
CA ILE A 44 2.57 11.17 -12.71
C ILE A 44 1.35 10.89 -11.84
N PRO A 45 1.07 9.64 -11.45
CA PRO A 45 -0.17 9.29 -10.76
C PRO A 45 -0.22 9.80 -9.31
N ALA A 46 0.93 10.13 -8.72
CA ALA A 46 1.06 10.39 -7.29
C ALA A 46 0.31 9.31 -6.48
N SER A 47 -0.46 9.69 -5.46
CA SER A 47 -1.19 8.72 -4.63
C SER A 47 -2.33 7.99 -5.35
N THR A 48 -2.74 8.36 -6.57
CA THR A 48 -3.75 7.57 -7.32
C THR A 48 -3.24 6.18 -7.71
N ILE A 49 -1.92 5.97 -7.74
CA ILE A 49 -1.31 4.65 -7.94
C ILE A 49 -1.80 3.61 -6.93
N LYS A 50 -2.18 4.06 -5.72
CA LYS A 50 -2.70 3.20 -4.65
C LYS A 50 -3.96 2.45 -5.08
N ILE A 51 -4.74 2.96 -6.04
CA ILE A 51 -5.91 2.24 -6.58
C ILE A 51 -5.45 0.95 -7.28
N ALA A 52 -4.48 1.04 -8.19
CA ALA A 52 -3.95 -0.12 -8.90
C ALA A 52 -3.25 -1.10 -7.95
N THR A 53 -2.44 -0.59 -7.00
CA THR A 53 -1.79 -1.42 -5.98
C THR A 53 -2.81 -2.15 -5.09
N SER A 54 -3.89 -1.48 -4.69
CA SER A 54 -4.94 -2.08 -3.86
C SER A 54 -5.68 -3.19 -4.62
N LEU A 55 -5.99 -2.97 -5.90
CA LEU A 55 -6.60 -4.00 -6.75
C LEU A 55 -5.68 -5.22 -6.87
N ALA A 56 -4.40 -5.01 -7.18
CA ALA A 56 -3.43 -6.10 -7.27
C ALA A 56 -3.32 -6.87 -5.94
N ALA A 57 -3.27 -6.18 -4.80
CA ALA A 57 -3.25 -6.82 -3.49
C ALA A 57 -4.50 -7.67 -3.25
N LEU A 58 -5.69 -7.17 -3.58
CA LEU A 58 -6.94 -7.92 -3.45
C LEU A 58 -7.00 -9.15 -4.37
N GLU A 59 -6.50 -9.05 -5.60
CA GLU A 59 -6.50 -10.17 -6.55
C GLU A 59 -5.46 -11.24 -6.19
N ILE A 60 -4.27 -10.84 -5.76
CA ILE A 60 -3.15 -11.76 -5.46
C ILE A 60 -3.29 -12.38 -4.07
N LEU A 61 -3.60 -11.57 -3.06
CA LEU A 61 -3.62 -12.00 -1.65
C LEU A 61 -5.03 -12.37 -1.17
N GLY A 62 -6.06 -11.77 -1.77
CA GLY A 62 -7.44 -11.91 -1.34
C GLY A 62 -7.83 -10.93 -0.23
N PRO A 63 -9.14 -10.63 -0.08
CA PRO A 63 -9.64 -9.67 0.93
C PRO A 63 -9.46 -10.14 2.38
N ASN A 64 -9.24 -11.44 2.58
CA ASN A 64 -9.07 -12.04 3.89
C ASN A 64 -7.59 -12.26 4.25
N TYR A 65 -6.65 -11.81 3.42
CA TYR A 65 -5.23 -11.91 3.74
C TYR A 65 -4.92 -11.20 5.06
N ARG A 66 -4.04 -11.81 5.84
CA ARG A 66 -3.48 -11.23 7.06
C ARG A 66 -1.99 -11.43 7.02
N TYR A 67 -1.24 -10.37 7.30
CA TYR A 67 0.19 -10.47 7.49
C TYR A 67 0.50 -11.39 8.66
N LYS A 68 1.68 -12.00 8.61
CA LYS A 68 2.16 -12.93 9.62
C LYS A 68 3.47 -12.41 10.18
N THR A 69 3.64 -12.56 11.48
CA THR A 69 4.94 -12.46 12.15
C THR A 69 5.14 -13.75 12.92
N ALA A 70 6.24 -14.47 12.65
CA ALA A 70 6.50 -15.78 13.25
C ALA A 70 7.56 -15.68 14.35
N PHE A 71 7.35 -16.44 15.42
CA PHE A 71 8.23 -16.49 16.58
C PHE A 71 8.71 -17.92 16.79
N TYR A 72 10.02 -18.11 16.87
CA TYR A 72 10.67 -19.39 17.12
C TYR A 72 11.61 -19.25 18.32
N LEU A 73 11.62 -20.22 19.21
CA LEU A 73 12.52 -20.26 20.35
C LEU A 73 13.45 -21.46 20.21
N SER A 74 14.76 -21.24 20.26
CA SER A 74 15.73 -22.33 20.29
C SER A 74 15.89 -22.91 21.70
N ASP A 75 16.53 -24.07 21.80
CA ASP A 75 16.85 -24.72 23.08
C ASP A 75 17.77 -23.85 23.96
N ASP A 76 18.65 -23.06 23.34
CA ASP A 76 19.53 -22.09 24.01
C ASP A 76 18.83 -20.77 24.39
N ALA A 77 17.48 -20.75 24.35
CA ALA A 77 16.63 -19.59 24.63
C ALA A 77 16.85 -18.37 23.70
N VAL A 78 17.28 -18.60 22.46
CA VAL A 78 17.35 -17.54 21.44
C VAL A 78 15.97 -17.37 20.79
N LEU A 79 15.42 -16.16 20.83
CA LEU A 79 14.15 -15.83 20.19
C LEU A 79 14.40 -15.32 18.76
N CYS A 80 14.03 -16.12 17.77
CA CYS A 80 14.01 -15.70 16.37
C CYS A 80 12.63 -15.16 15.99
N ILE A 81 12.60 -13.95 15.44
CA ILE A 81 11.40 -13.25 14.98
C ILE A 81 11.52 -13.08 13.47
N LYS A 82 10.64 -13.74 12.72
CA LYS A 82 10.58 -13.61 11.26
C LYS A 82 9.43 -12.72 10.85
N GLY A 83 9.76 -11.57 10.26
CA GLY A 83 8.81 -10.63 9.67
C GLY A 83 8.37 -11.09 8.28
N TYR A 84 7.09 -10.88 7.96
CA TYR A 84 6.56 -11.05 6.61
C TYR A 84 5.91 -9.76 6.08
N GLY A 85 6.36 -8.60 6.57
CA GLY A 85 5.96 -7.28 6.08
C GLY A 85 4.66 -6.75 6.69
N ASP A 86 4.39 -7.09 7.95
CA ASP A 86 3.21 -6.60 8.67
C ASP A 86 3.32 -5.09 8.94
N PRO A 87 2.50 -4.23 8.29
CA PRO A 87 2.58 -2.79 8.48
C PRO A 87 1.94 -2.33 9.81
N SER A 88 1.39 -3.26 10.61
CA SER A 88 0.67 -2.98 11.86
C SER A 88 1.46 -3.31 13.13
N LEU A 89 2.77 -3.59 13.02
CA LEU A 89 3.63 -3.85 14.18
C LEU A 89 3.96 -2.56 14.94
N THR A 90 3.02 -2.10 15.77
CA THR A 90 3.19 -0.92 16.64
C THR A 90 3.80 -1.26 18.00
N SER A 91 4.11 -0.24 18.81
CA SER A 91 4.57 -0.40 20.19
C SER A 91 3.57 -1.20 21.04
N GLU A 92 2.27 -0.99 20.84
CA GLU A 92 1.20 -1.72 21.53
C GLU A 92 1.18 -3.19 21.10
N ALA A 93 1.40 -3.48 19.81
CA ALA A 93 1.52 -4.85 19.33
C ALA A 93 2.71 -5.59 19.98
N ILE A 94 3.82 -4.89 20.24
CA ILE A 94 4.97 -5.44 20.97
C ILE A 94 4.58 -5.84 22.40
N GLU A 95 3.79 -5.01 23.10
CA GLU A 95 3.29 -5.36 24.44
C GLU A 95 2.44 -6.63 24.41
N GLU A 96 1.55 -6.76 23.42
CA GLU A 96 0.72 -7.96 23.22
C GLU A 96 1.57 -9.20 22.95
N ILE A 97 2.62 -9.09 22.12
CA ILE A 97 3.57 -10.16 21.84
C ILE A 97 4.26 -10.60 23.14
N VAL A 98 4.76 -9.67 23.95
CA VAL A 98 5.42 -9.97 25.23
C VAL A 98 4.46 -10.69 26.18
N LEU A 99 3.20 -10.24 26.26
CA LEU A 99 2.18 -10.91 27.06
C LEU A 99 1.91 -12.33 26.55
N ALA A 100 1.85 -12.54 25.24
CA ALA A 100 1.66 -13.85 24.63
C ALA A 100 2.85 -14.80 24.92
N LEU A 101 4.09 -14.30 24.87
CA LEU A 101 5.29 -15.07 25.24
C LEU A 101 5.28 -15.46 26.73
N LYS A 102 4.94 -14.52 27.63
CA LYS A 102 4.81 -14.80 29.07
C LYS A 102 3.74 -15.85 29.37
N LYS A 103 2.61 -15.82 28.66
CA LYS A 103 1.54 -16.84 28.77
C LYS A 103 2.00 -18.23 28.36
N ARG A 104 3.02 -18.32 27.51
CA ARG A 104 3.71 -19.57 27.13
C ARG A 104 4.86 -19.94 28.08
N SER A 105 4.93 -19.32 29.26
CA SER A 105 5.96 -19.53 30.28
C SER A 105 7.38 -19.13 29.85
N ILE A 106 7.54 -18.36 28.77
CA ILE A 106 8.83 -17.80 28.37
C ILE A 106 9.09 -16.58 29.26
N ARG A 107 10.07 -16.68 30.17
CA ARG A 107 10.40 -15.63 31.16
C ARG A 107 11.72 -14.92 30.87
N SER A 108 12.63 -15.57 30.16
CA SER A 108 13.94 -15.06 29.78
C SER A 108 14.31 -15.58 28.40
N ILE A 109 15.05 -14.77 27.65
CA ILE A 109 15.67 -15.12 26.38
C ILE A 109 17.14 -14.72 26.47
N SER A 110 18.02 -15.49 25.82
CA SER A 110 19.47 -15.23 25.81
C SER A 110 19.87 -14.24 24.72
N ALA A 111 19.12 -14.22 23.62
CA ALA A 111 19.31 -13.30 22.50
C ALA A 111 18.04 -13.16 21.65
N ILE A 112 18.02 -12.14 20.78
CA ILE A 112 17.00 -11.93 19.75
C ILE A 112 17.67 -11.97 18.39
N VAL A 113 17.06 -12.68 17.45
CA VAL A 113 17.42 -12.66 16.03
C VAL A 113 16.23 -12.16 15.24
N LEU A 114 16.43 -11.16 14.38
CA LEU A 114 15.42 -10.66 13.46
C LEU A 114 15.70 -11.22 12.07
N ASP A 115 14.71 -11.86 11.46
CA ASP A 115 14.74 -12.39 10.10
C ASP A 115 13.81 -11.55 9.22
N ASP A 116 14.43 -10.66 8.44
CA ASP A 116 13.82 -9.80 7.41
C ASP A 116 14.09 -10.31 5.99
N THR A 117 14.54 -11.57 5.84
CA THR A 117 15.03 -12.13 4.57
C THR A 117 14.01 -12.12 3.45
N LEU A 118 12.72 -11.97 3.77
CA LEU A 118 11.64 -11.92 2.78
C LEU A 118 11.79 -10.74 1.80
N PHE A 119 12.36 -9.62 2.26
CA PHE A 119 12.49 -8.40 1.46
C PHE A 119 13.94 -8.00 1.16
N GLN A 120 14.92 -8.86 1.44
CA GLN A 120 16.35 -8.54 1.23
C GLN A 120 16.73 -8.22 -0.23
N ASN A 121 15.92 -8.64 -1.20
CA ASN A 121 16.12 -8.34 -2.63
C ASN A 121 15.17 -7.26 -3.15
N ALA A 122 14.39 -6.61 -2.29
CA ALA A 122 13.59 -5.47 -2.70
C ALA A 122 14.52 -4.30 -3.00
N GLU A 123 14.42 -3.73 -4.20
CA GLU A 123 15.20 -2.52 -4.52
C GLU A 123 14.79 -1.41 -3.55
N SER A 124 15.78 -0.73 -2.96
CA SER A 124 15.52 0.48 -2.18
C SER A 124 14.84 1.49 -3.10
N ASN A 125 13.62 1.85 -2.79
CA ASN A 125 12.91 2.90 -3.50
C ASN A 125 13.57 4.25 -3.13
N ASP A 126 14.58 4.66 -3.90
CA ASP A 126 15.35 5.92 -3.80
C ASP A 126 14.52 7.19 -4.07
N TRP A 127 13.21 7.13 -3.82
CA TRP A 127 12.25 8.20 -4.09
C TRP A 127 12.20 9.23 -2.97
N GLY A 128 12.59 8.86 -1.74
CA GLY A 128 12.51 9.72 -0.55
C GLY A 128 13.80 10.47 -0.17
N GLY A 129 14.95 10.09 -0.75
CA GLY A 129 16.26 10.53 -0.25
C GLY A 129 16.44 10.23 1.26
N ASN A 130 17.42 10.89 1.91
CA ASN A 130 17.56 10.86 3.38
C ASN A 130 16.62 11.90 4.01
N SER A 131 15.33 11.55 4.10
CA SER A 131 14.27 12.37 4.69
C SER A 131 13.78 11.76 6.01
N ASP A 132 13.52 12.60 7.02
CA ASP A 132 12.91 12.19 8.29
C ASP A 132 11.37 12.26 8.25
N ASN A 133 10.79 12.52 7.06
CA ASN A 133 9.34 12.54 6.94
C ASN A 133 8.76 11.13 7.07
N PRO A 134 7.66 10.94 7.81
CA PRO A 134 7.10 9.62 8.07
C PRO A 134 6.58 8.91 6.80
N TYR A 135 6.24 9.65 5.75
CA TYR A 135 5.78 9.08 4.48
C TYR A 135 6.92 8.62 3.55
N ASP A 136 8.17 8.92 3.91
CA ASP A 136 9.39 8.47 3.22
C ASP A 136 10.05 7.28 3.92
N ALA A 137 9.42 6.74 4.97
CA ALA A 137 9.96 5.60 5.71
C ALA A 137 10.19 4.39 4.78
N PRO A 138 11.34 3.69 4.90
CA PRO A 138 11.61 2.52 4.09
C PRO A 138 10.63 1.40 4.44
N ASN A 139 10.22 0.64 3.42
CA ASN A 139 9.49 -0.61 3.64
C ASN A 139 10.50 -1.70 4.04
N SER A 140 10.21 -2.46 5.09
CA SER A 140 11.07 -3.52 5.62
C SER A 140 10.30 -4.79 6.02
#